data_AF-A0A428GTI1-F1
#
_entry.id   AF-A0A428GTI1-F1
#
_cell.length_a   1.000
_cell.length_b   1.000
_cell.length_c   1.000
_cell.angle_alpha   90.00
_cell.angle_beta   90.00
_cell.angle_gamma   90.00
#
_symmetry.space_group_name_H-M   'P 1'
#
loop_
_entity.id
_entity.type
_entity.pdbx_description
1 polymer ?
#
loop_
_entity_poly.entity_id
_entity_poly.type
_entity_poly.pdbx_seq_one_letter_code
_entity_poly.pdbx_strand_id
1 'polypeptide(L)' 'MFVRIRNLREDADLTQENIAQLLNCSRSTYSRYEEGNRRIDIFDLIKLAE' A
#
# COMPACT_ATOMS: atom_id res chain seq x y z
N MET A 1 -4.59 11.74 -6.58
CA MET A 1 -4.67 10.35 -6.08
C MET A 1 -3.43 9.60 -6.55
N PHE A 2 -2.66 8.95 -5.67
CA PHE A 2 -1.54 8.11 -6.11
C PHE A 2 -2.11 6.79 -6.63
N VAL A 3 -2.60 6.83 -7.88
CA VAL A 3 -3.29 5.74 -8.57
C VAL A 3 -2.48 4.43 -8.55
N ARG A 4 -1.14 4.50 -8.46
CA ARG A 4 -0.27 3.32 -8.53
C ARG A 4 -0.36 2.35 -7.34
N ILE A 5 -0.42 2.83 -6.09
CA ILE A 5 -0.39 1.94 -4.91
C ILE A 5 -1.69 1.14 -4.81
N ARG A 6 -2.81 1.84 -5.02
CA ARG A 6 -4.14 1.20 -5.03
C ARG A 6 -4.26 0.19 -6.17
N ASN A 7 -3.77 0.52 -7.37
CA ASN A 7 -3.81 -0.40 -8.50
C ASN A 7 -2.97 -1.65 -8.24
N LEU A 8 -1.74 -1.53 -7.72
CA LEU A 8 -0.91 -2.70 -7.38
C LEU A 8 -1.64 -3.67 -6.43
N ARG A 9 -2.38 -3.12 -5.45
CA ARG A 9 -3.19 -3.94 -4.55
C ARG A 9 -4.38 -4.59 -5.27
N GLU A 10 -5.11 -3.84 -6.08
CA GLU A 10 -6.29 -4.34 -6.80
C GLU A 10 -5.91 -5.36 -7.88
N ASP A 11 -4.80 -5.16 -8.58
CA ASP A 11 -4.22 -6.09 -9.56
C ASP A 11 -3.79 -7.42 -8.91
N ALA A 12 -3.43 -7.39 -7.62
CA ALA A 12 -3.07 -8.56 -6.83
C ALA A 12 -4.26 -9.20 -6.07
N ASP A 13 -5.48 -8.70 -6.23
CA ASP A 13 -6.69 -9.13 -5.49
C ASP A 13 -6.51 -9.07 -3.95
N LEU A 14 -5.67 -8.17 -3.45
CA LEU A 14 -5.37 -8.04 -2.02
C LEU A 14 -6.27 -7.02 -1.32
N THR A 15 -6.55 -7.26 -0.04
CA THR A 15 -7.24 -6.27 0.81
C THR A 15 -6.23 -5.29 1.42
N GLN A 16 -6.72 -4.13 1.89
CA GLN A 16 -5.87 -3.19 2.63
C GLN A 16 -5.25 -3.81 3.90
N GLU A 17 -5.93 -4.79 4.51
CA GLU A 17 -5.39 -5.54 5.66
C GLU A 17 -4.23 -6.46 5.25
N ASN A 18 -4.33 -7.13 4.11
CA ASN A 18 -3.25 -8.01 3.63
C ASN A 18 -1.98 -7.22 3.34
N ILE A 19 -2.12 -6.07 2.69
CA ILE A 19 -0.97 -5.20 2.43
C ILE A 19 -0.41 -4.61 3.74
N ALA A 20 -1.28 -4.21 4.66
CA ALA A 20 -0.85 -3.69 5.95
C ALA A 20 -0.03 -4.74 6.72
N GLN A 21 -0.43 -6.01 6.69
CA GLN A 21 0.34 -7.12 7.24
C GLN A 21 1.68 -7.32 6.52
N LEU A 22 1.70 -7.29 5.18
CA LEU A 22 2.92 -7.42 4.38
C LEU A 22 3.95 -6.32 4.69
N LEU A 23 3.47 -5.09 4.86
CA LEU A 23 4.29 -3.91 5.18
C LEU A 23 4.50 -3.72 6.70
N ASN A 24 4.00 -4.65 7.52
CA ASN A 24 4.04 -4.57 8.98
C ASN A 24 3.58 -3.20 9.53
N CYS A 25 2.48 -2.69 8.99
CA CYS A 25 1.87 -1.42 9.38
C CYS A 25 0.38 -1.61 9.68
N SER A 26 -0.28 -0.56 10.20
CA SER A 26 -1.74 -0.62 10.38
C SER A 26 -2.48 -0.36 9.06
N ARG A 27 -3.65 -0.98 8.89
CA ARG A 27 -4.53 -0.72 7.74
C ARG A 27 -4.83 0.77 7.51
N SER A 28 -4.99 1.54 8.59
CA SER A 28 -5.14 3.00 8.53
C SER A 28 -3.90 3.72 7.98
N THR A 29 -2.69 3.21 8.26
CA THR A 29 -1.45 3.74 7.70
C THR A 29 -1.39 3.48 6.20
N TYR A 30 -1.74 2.26 5.78
CA TYR A 30 -1.81 1.91 4.36
C TYR A 30 -2.86 2.71 3.58
N SER A 31 -4.06 2.93 4.15
CA SER A 31 -5.09 3.81 3.54
C SER A 31 -4.54 5.21 3.27
N ARG A 32 -3.76 5.78 4.21
CA ARG A 32 -3.13 7.10 4.03
C ARG A 32 -2.09 7.11 2.91
N TYR A 33 -1.45 5.97 2.61
CA TYR A 33 -0.57 5.83 1.44
C TYR A 33 -1.38 5.88 0.13
N GLU A 34 -2.50 5.14 0.05
CA GLU A 34 -3.40 5.16 -1.13
C GLU A 34 -4.01 6.55 -1.38
N GLU A 35 -4.34 7.26 -0.30
CA GLU A 35 -4.88 8.63 -0.36
C GLU A 35 -3.81 9.68 -0.70
N GLY A 36 -2.52 9.37 -0.54
CA GLY A 36 -1.42 10.33 -0.70
C GLY A 36 -1.21 11.26 0.49
N ASN A 37 -1.91 11.02 1.60
CA ASN A 37 -1.81 11.76 2.85
C ASN A 37 -0.54 11.42 3.65
N ARG A 38 0.13 10.33 3.29
CA ARG A 38 1.41 9.91 3.87
C ARG A 38 2.31 9.38 2.76
N ARG A 39 3.61 9.70 2.80
CA ARG A 39 4.59 9.09 1.89
C ARG A 39 4.87 7.66 2.36
N ILE A 40 4.81 6.72 1.41
CA ILE A 40 5.31 5.37 1.58
C ILE A 40 6.85 5.39 1.46
N ASP A 41 7.53 4.55 2.23
CA ASP A 41 8.97 4.38 2.11
C ASP A 41 9.32 3.65 0.80
N ILE A 42 10.52 3.88 0.27
CA ILE A 42 10.95 3.24 -0.99
C ILE A 42 11.10 1.71 -0.84
N PHE A 43 11.48 1.21 0.32
CA PHE A 43 11.58 -0.23 0.59
C PHE A 43 10.20 -0.89 0.61
N ASP A 44 9.20 -0.21 1.18
CA ASP A 44 7.82 -0.69 1.19
C ASP A 44 7.21 -0.65 -0.20
N LEU A 45 7.55 0.37 -1.01
CA LEU A 45 7.12 0.46 -2.39
C LEU A 45 7.70 -0.67 -3.27
N ILE A 46 8.97 -1.04 -3.06
CA ILE A 46 9.59 -2.16 -3.77
C ILE A 46 8.88 -3.47 -3.42
N LYS A 47 8.58 -3.71 -2.13
CA LYS A 47 7.83 -4.91 -1.70
C LYS A 47 6.41 -5.00 -2.30
N LEU A 48 5.79 -3.88 -2.65
CA LEU A 48 4.48 -3.85 -3.31
C LEU A 48 4.55 -4.09 -4.83
N ALA A 49 5.73 -3.91 -5.42
CA ALA A 49 5.94 -4.03 -6.86
C ALA A 49 6.54 -5.38 -7.28
N GLU A 50 6.99 -6.19 -6.31
CA GLU A 50 7.30 -7.62 -6.51
C GLU A 50 6.02 -8.45 -6.65
#